data_AF-E3M993-F1
#
_entry.id   AF-E3M993-F1
#
_cell.length_a   1.000
_cell.length_b   1.000
_cell.length_c   1.000
_cell.angle_alpha   90.00
_cell.angle_beta   90.00
_cell.angle_gamma   90.00
#
_symmetry.space_group_name_H-M   'P 1'
#
loop_
_entity.id
_entity.type
_entity.pdbx_description
1 polymer ?
#
loop_
_entity_poly.entity_id
_entity_poly.type
_entity_poly.pdbx_seq_one_letter_code
_entity_poly.pdbx_strand_id
1 'polypeptide(L)'
;MNSSNSTTQLEISEVINYLWTEVGGFGLVIFAPLFIIALALGSVLSFPIYCVIRNKNLAKEKESPIYPIVDHFFLYSCLIFGCITIPFICWLFDNHVLLEYGLGIIVTVVYILMVTLSPIFNILLIILTLQRFLLYYVEDSEKYMSFKILHWRLFFGALYMISTTFNCGIRVAKYVLVVSKPFNNSFEIPMTDNEIINSIDDTFMNLAIALEVLVIVSAALYIPMFHSIQKLAYLPSVAQYQPQKYVKYQALLISVMKSFMFLLAFFGAGPVHNFLLWPTRELAFVFLSFSTFFTTPLIIQMTYIFCNKRNVKIMLSYMSVEKLVDKLKLLFRRNNNVHPVV
;
A
#
# COMPACT_ATOMS: atom_id res chain seq x y z
N MET A 1 43.56 -2.28 41.88
CA MET A 1 42.32 -1.58 42.32
C MET A 1 42.58 -0.10 42.12
N ASN A 2 41.90 0.68 41.28
CA ASN A 2 40.59 0.54 40.65
C ASN A 2 40.64 0.88 39.16
N SER A 3 39.79 0.18 38.40
CA SER A 3 39.47 0.42 37.01
C SER A 3 38.74 1.75 36.82
N SER A 4 38.90 2.39 35.66
CA SER A 4 37.77 3.08 35.04
C SER A 4 37.83 2.88 33.53
N ASN A 5 36.89 2.05 33.07
CA ASN A 5 36.53 1.83 31.68
C ASN A 5 36.08 3.15 31.03
N SER A 6 36.73 3.59 29.97
CA SER A 6 36.26 4.72 29.15
C SER A 6 36.47 4.53 27.64
N THR A 7 36.63 3.29 27.17
CA THR A 7 36.90 2.98 25.75
C THR A 7 35.74 2.32 25.00
N THR A 8 34.56 2.16 25.60
CA THR A 8 33.41 1.47 24.96
C THR A 8 32.15 2.34 24.76
N GLN A 9 32.17 3.61 25.16
CA GLN A 9 31.04 4.54 24.90
C GLN A 9 31.18 5.33 23.59
N LEU A 10 32.31 5.22 22.89
CA LEU A 10 32.56 5.97 21.66
C LEU A 10 31.95 5.34 20.39
N GLU A 11 31.50 4.09 20.38
CA GLU A 11 31.19 3.42 19.11
C GLU A 11 29.70 3.41 18.72
N ILE A 12 28.75 3.50 19.66
CA ILE A 12 27.32 3.34 19.31
C ILE A 12 26.73 4.63 18.74
N SER A 13 27.04 5.78 19.32
CA SER A 13 26.51 7.08 18.86
C SER A 13 27.03 7.42 17.46
N GLU A 14 28.31 7.15 17.20
CA GLU A 14 28.93 7.37 15.89
C GLU A 14 28.40 6.39 14.83
N VAL A 15 28.22 5.11 15.17
CA VAL A 15 27.59 4.13 14.28
C VAL A 15 26.14 4.50 13.97
N ILE A 16 25.37 4.96 14.97
CA ILE A 16 23.99 5.44 14.76
C ILE A 16 23.99 6.66 13.85
N ASN A 17 24.89 7.63 14.06
CA ASN A 17 24.99 8.81 13.20
C ASN A 17 25.41 8.45 11.78
N TYR A 18 26.36 7.53 11.58
CA TYR A 18 26.76 7.07 10.26
C TYR A 18 25.62 6.32 9.53
N LEU A 19 24.93 5.42 10.23
CA LEU A 19 23.75 4.74 9.69
C LEU A 19 22.63 5.74 9.36
N TRP A 20 22.48 6.77 10.18
CA TRP A 20 21.53 7.85 9.97
C TRP A 20 21.91 8.63 8.72
N THR A 21 23.10 9.24 8.65
CA THR A 21 23.52 10.17 7.58
C THR A 21 23.78 9.50 6.24
N GLU A 22 24.59 8.45 6.20
CA GLU A 22 25.04 7.83 4.96
C GLU A 22 24.05 6.76 4.48
N VAL A 23 23.70 5.81 5.35
CA VAL A 23 22.86 4.67 4.94
C VAL A 23 21.40 5.08 4.80
N GLY A 24 20.88 5.88 5.72
CA GLY A 24 19.50 6.38 5.69
C GLY A 24 19.24 7.27 4.48
N GLY A 25 20.13 8.23 4.21
CA GLY A 25 19.98 9.19 3.11
C GLY A 25 19.98 8.51 1.74
N PHE A 26 21.01 7.70 1.45
CA PHE A 26 21.07 6.90 0.22
C PHE A 26 19.93 5.88 0.14
N GLY A 27 19.58 5.26 1.27
CA GLY A 27 18.42 4.38 1.44
C GLY A 27 17.14 5.00 0.92
N LEU A 28 16.84 6.22 1.37
CA LEU A 28 15.59 6.88 1.05
C LEU A 28 15.59 7.48 -0.37
N VAL A 29 16.71 8.01 -0.86
CA VAL A 29 16.76 8.63 -2.20
C VAL A 29 16.77 7.60 -3.33
N ILE A 30 17.44 6.45 -3.14
CA ILE A 30 17.60 5.45 -4.22
C ILE A 30 16.73 4.22 -3.98
N PHE A 31 16.85 3.60 -2.80
CA PHE A 31 16.16 2.32 -2.55
C PHE A 31 14.64 2.52 -2.40
N ALA A 32 14.17 3.59 -1.76
CA ALA A 32 12.73 3.78 -1.58
C ALA A 32 11.99 3.96 -2.92
N PRO A 33 12.45 4.79 -3.89
CA PRO A 33 11.82 4.87 -5.22
C PRO A 33 11.87 3.54 -5.98
N LEU A 34 13.01 2.84 -5.99
CA LEU A 34 13.14 1.54 -6.64
C LEU A 34 12.18 0.51 -6.04
N PHE A 35 12.06 0.49 -4.72
CA PHE A 35 11.13 -0.38 -4.02
C PHE A 35 9.67 -0.03 -4.34
N ILE A 36 9.31 1.26 -4.35
CA ILE A 36 7.97 1.72 -4.74
C ILE A 36 7.65 1.30 -6.19
N ILE A 37 8.59 1.45 -7.12
CA ILE A 37 8.43 1.01 -8.51
C ILE A 37 8.22 -0.51 -8.55
N ALA A 38 9.00 -1.28 -7.80
CA ALA A 38 8.83 -2.73 -7.73
C ALA A 38 7.46 -3.13 -7.16
N LEU A 39 6.94 -2.43 -6.15
CA LEU A 39 5.61 -2.64 -5.60
C LEU A 39 4.51 -2.33 -6.62
N ALA A 40 4.63 -1.19 -7.32
CA ALA A 40 3.69 -0.78 -8.35
C ALA A 40 3.64 -1.80 -9.49
N LEU A 41 4.80 -2.22 -10.00
CA LEU A 41 4.92 -3.27 -11.03
C LEU A 41 4.31 -4.59 -10.54
N GLY A 42 4.65 -5.02 -9.33
CA GLY A 42 4.09 -6.23 -8.73
C GLY A 42 2.56 -6.18 -8.64
N SER A 43 1.99 -5.02 -8.31
CA SER A 43 0.54 -4.87 -8.24
C SER A 43 -0.11 -4.94 -9.61
N VAL A 44 0.44 -4.26 -10.61
CA VAL A 44 -0.07 -4.30 -11.98
C VAL A 44 0.00 -5.71 -12.57
N LEU A 45 1.10 -6.43 -12.34
CA LEU A 45 1.30 -7.79 -12.85
C LEU A 45 0.40 -8.83 -12.17
N SER A 46 0.15 -8.69 -10.86
CA SER A 46 -0.68 -9.64 -10.12
C SER A 46 -2.18 -9.37 -10.27
N PHE A 47 -2.58 -8.15 -10.63
CA PHE A 47 -3.99 -7.73 -10.71
C PHE A 47 -4.86 -8.56 -11.67
N PRO A 48 -4.45 -8.89 -12.92
CA PRO A 48 -5.28 -9.72 -13.81
C PRO A 48 -5.57 -11.11 -13.23
N ILE A 49 -4.56 -11.74 -12.63
CA ILE A 49 -4.68 -13.04 -11.98
C ILE A 49 -5.63 -12.94 -10.78
N TYR A 50 -5.45 -11.90 -9.96
CA TYR A 50 -6.31 -11.61 -8.82
C TYR A 50 -7.78 -11.47 -9.23
N CYS A 51 -8.08 -10.72 -10.29
CA CYS A 51 -9.44 -10.54 -10.80
C CYS A 51 -10.09 -11.87 -11.23
N VAL A 52 -9.37 -12.70 -11.98
CA VAL A 52 -9.87 -14.02 -12.43
C VAL A 52 -10.18 -14.95 -11.26
N ILE A 53 -9.31 -15.00 -10.26
CA ILE A 53 -9.50 -15.87 -9.09
C ILE A 53 -10.66 -15.34 -8.24
N ARG A 54 -10.73 -14.03 -8.00
CA ARG A 54 -11.80 -13.41 -7.23
C ARG A 54 -13.17 -13.67 -7.83
N ASN A 55 -13.33 -13.50 -9.14
CA ASN A 55 -14.60 -13.76 -9.81
C ASN A 55 -15.10 -15.20 -9.62
N LYS A 56 -14.18 -16.17 -9.50
CA LYS A 56 -14.53 -17.58 -9.24
C LYS A 56 -14.97 -17.85 -7.80
N ASN A 57 -14.53 -17.05 -6.84
CA ASN A 57 -14.82 -17.21 -5.42
C ASN A 57 -15.89 -16.23 -4.91
N LEU A 58 -16.28 -15.24 -5.73
CA LEU A 58 -17.14 -14.12 -5.36
C LEU A 58 -18.45 -14.53 -4.69
N ALA A 59 -19.10 -15.59 -5.17
CA ALA A 59 -20.37 -16.05 -4.61
C ALA A 59 -20.23 -16.43 -3.12
N LYS A 60 -19.18 -17.19 -2.79
CA LYS A 60 -18.87 -17.60 -1.42
C LYS A 60 -18.40 -16.43 -0.56
N GLU A 61 -17.67 -15.49 -1.15
CA GLU A 61 -17.11 -14.37 -0.40
C GLU A 61 -18.16 -13.38 0.07
N LYS A 62 -19.23 -13.17 -0.71
CA LYS A 62 -20.34 -12.28 -0.33
C LYS A 62 -21.01 -12.66 0.99
N GLU A 63 -20.90 -13.92 1.41
CA GLU A 63 -21.43 -14.42 2.68
C GLU A 63 -20.54 -14.03 3.87
N SER A 64 -19.27 -13.67 3.62
CA SER A 64 -18.30 -13.40 4.67
C SER A 64 -18.47 -12.01 5.28
N PRO A 65 -18.44 -11.85 6.61
CA PRO A 65 -18.51 -10.54 7.27
C PRO A 65 -17.39 -9.56 6.86
N ILE A 66 -16.24 -10.08 6.44
CA ILE A 66 -15.09 -9.26 5.98
C ILE A 66 -15.24 -8.77 4.53
N TYR A 67 -16.23 -9.27 3.79
CA TYR A 67 -16.43 -8.97 2.37
C TYR A 67 -16.44 -7.48 2.04
N PRO A 68 -17.13 -6.59 2.78
CA PRO A 68 -17.21 -5.18 2.42
C PRO A 68 -15.84 -4.49 2.35
N ILE A 69 -14.92 -4.85 3.24
CA ILE A 69 -13.56 -4.29 3.25
C ILE A 69 -12.73 -4.86 2.08
N VAL A 70 -12.81 -6.18 1.87
CA VAL A 70 -12.08 -6.84 0.78
C VAL A 70 -12.57 -6.38 -0.59
N ASP A 71 -13.88 -6.20 -0.75
CA ASP A 71 -14.52 -5.66 -1.96
C ASP A 71 -14.08 -4.21 -2.22
N HIS A 72 -14.01 -3.40 -1.18
CA HIS A 72 -13.50 -2.04 -1.27
C HIS A 72 -12.04 -2.01 -1.76
N PHE A 73 -11.16 -2.86 -1.20
CA PHE A 73 -9.77 -2.98 -1.67
C PHE A 73 -9.66 -3.52 -3.10
N PHE A 74 -10.59 -4.38 -3.54
CA PHE A 74 -10.66 -4.82 -4.93
C PHE A 74 -10.98 -3.66 -5.88
N LEU A 75 -12.05 -2.90 -5.60
CA LEU A 75 -12.44 -1.73 -6.40
C LEU A 75 -11.29 -0.73 -6.50
N TYR A 76 -10.59 -0.54 -5.38
CA TYR A 76 -9.43 0.32 -5.34
C TYR A 76 -8.24 -0.20 -6.16
N SER A 77 -8.00 -1.52 -6.13
CA SER A 77 -7.00 -2.15 -6.99
C SER A 77 -7.30 -1.93 -8.48
N CYS A 78 -8.59 -1.95 -8.87
CA CYS A 78 -9.01 -1.61 -10.23
C CYS A 78 -8.66 -0.16 -10.59
N LEU A 79 -8.91 0.78 -9.66
CA LEU A 79 -8.60 2.19 -9.85
C LEU A 79 -7.10 2.39 -10.08
N ILE A 80 -6.25 1.83 -9.22
CA ILE A 80 -4.78 1.92 -9.39
C ILE A 80 -4.33 1.33 -10.72
N PHE A 81 -4.85 0.15 -11.07
CA PHE A 81 -4.51 -0.49 -12.34
C PHE A 81 -4.84 0.44 -13.52
N GLY A 82 -6.02 1.08 -13.51
CA GLY A 82 -6.39 2.07 -14.51
C GLY A 82 -5.49 3.31 -14.49
N CYS A 83 -5.22 3.88 -13.32
CA CYS A 83 -4.36 5.06 -13.16
C CYS A 83 -2.92 4.85 -13.65
N ILE A 84 -2.38 3.63 -13.59
CA ILE A 84 -1.04 3.31 -14.10
C ILE A 84 -1.07 2.96 -15.59
N THR A 85 -2.04 2.16 -16.02
CA THR A 85 -2.07 1.63 -17.39
C THR A 85 -2.52 2.66 -18.43
N ILE A 86 -3.46 3.55 -18.11
CA ILE A 86 -3.96 4.55 -19.06
C ILE A 86 -2.85 5.53 -19.48
N PRO A 87 -2.09 6.17 -18.56
CA PRO A 87 -0.98 7.03 -18.97
C PRO A 87 0.11 6.29 -19.75
N PHE A 88 0.39 5.03 -19.38
CA PHE A 88 1.36 4.21 -20.10
C PHE A 88 0.92 3.93 -21.55
N ILE A 89 -0.36 3.64 -21.77
CA ILE A 89 -0.91 3.47 -23.12
C ILE A 89 -0.87 4.79 -23.89
N CYS A 90 -1.25 5.91 -23.27
CA CYS A 90 -1.18 7.23 -23.89
C CYS A 90 0.26 7.61 -24.30
N TRP A 91 1.26 7.23 -23.49
CA TRP A 91 2.67 7.43 -23.79
C TRP A 91 3.10 6.66 -25.06
N LEU A 92 2.60 5.44 -25.28
CA LEU A 92 2.93 4.66 -26.49
C LEU A 92 2.42 5.27 -27.80
N PHE A 93 1.40 6.14 -27.75
CA PHE A 93 0.78 6.76 -28.93
C PHE A 93 1.30 8.18 -29.24
N ASP A 94 2.45 8.55 -28.67
CA ASP A 94 3.33 9.66 -29.08
C ASP A 94 2.68 11.05 -29.23
N ASN A 95 1.95 11.49 -28.19
CA ASN A 95 1.45 12.86 -28.06
C ASN A 95 2.31 13.68 -27.08
N HIS A 96 3.51 14.08 -27.51
CA HIS A 96 4.52 14.76 -26.67
C HIS A 96 4.02 16.00 -25.91
N VAL A 97 3.15 16.81 -26.52
CA VAL A 97 2.62 18.06 -25.88
C VAL A 97 1.57 17.77 -24.81
N LEU A 98 0.73 16.76 -25.01
CA LEU A 98 -0.27 16.35 -24.01
C LEU A 98 0.40 15.59 -22.85
N LEU A 99 1.57 15.01 -23.12
CA LEU A 99 2.35 14.24 -22.17
C LEU A 99 3.01 15.13 -21.11
N GLU A 100 3.69 16.24 -21.45
CA GLU A 100 4.38 17.06 -20.44
C GLU A 100 3.42 17.73 -19.43
N TYR A 101 2.40 18.46 -19.92
CA TYR A 101 1.40 19.07 -19.05
C TYR A 101 0.49 18.04 -18.38
N GLY A 102 0.16 16.95 -19.08
CA GLY A 102 -0.62 15.84 -18.55
C GLY A 102 0.11 15.11 -17.42
N LEU A 103 1.42 14.85 -17.56
CA LEU A 103 2.22 14.19 -16.53
C LEU A 103 2.29 15.02 -15.25
N GLY A 104 2.47 16.34 -15.34
CA GLY A 104 2.44 17.22 -14.17
C GLY A 104 1.12 17.12 -13.40
N ILE A 105 -0.01 17.23 -14.12
CA ILE A 105 -1.35 17.10 -13.53
C ILE A 105 -1.56 15.71 -12.93
N ILE A 106 -1.16 14.65 -13.63
CA ILE A 106 -1.27 13.26 -13.17
C ILE A 106 -0.47 13.06 -11.89
N VAL A 107 0.78 13.53 -11.84
CA VAL A 107 1.63 13.41 -10.64
C VAL A 107 1.01 14.14 -9.46
N THR A 108 0.47 15.36 -9.66
CA THR A 108 -0.21 16.11 -8.60
C THR A 108 -1.49 15.39 -8.12
N VAL A 109 -2.32 14.89 -9.04
CA VAL A 109 -3.54 14.15 -8.70
C VAL A 109 -3.21 12.87 -7.94
N VAL A 110 -2.21 12.12 -8.42
CA VAL A 110 -1.74 10.88 -7.77
C VAL A 110 -1.20 11.19 -6.36
N TYR A 111 -0.42 12.25 -6.20
CA TYR A 111 0.04 12.71 -4.90
C TYR A 111 -1.12 13.02 -3.94
N ILE A 112 -2.12 13.79 -4.38
CA ILE A 112 -3.30 14.14 -3.56
C ILE A 112 -4.08 12.87 -3.17
N LEU A 113 -4.27 11.95 -4.13
CA LEU A 113 -4.91 10.66 -3.88
C LEU A 113 -4.14 9.87 -2.83
N MET A 114 -2.82 9.73 -2.97
CA MET A 114 -1.96 8.97 -2.06
C MET A 114 -2.06 9.44 -0.62
N VAL A 115 -1.90 10.74 -0.43
CA VAL A 115 -1.96 11.40 0.88
C VAL A 115 -3.35 11.26 1.52
N THR A 116 -4.41 11.27 0.71
CA THR A 116 -5.79 11.07 1.18
C THR A 116 -6.10 9.61 1.53
N LEU A 117 -5.58 8.67 0.75
CA LEU A 117 -5.94 7.25 0.82
C LEU A 117 -5.14 6.46 1.84
N SER A 118 -3.86 6.82 2.04
CA SER A 118 -2.97 6.07 2.94
C SER A 118 -3.54 5.89 4.36
N PRO A 119 -4.01 6.95 5.05
CA PRO A 119 -4.60 6.80 6.39
C PRO A 119 -5.84 5.89 6.39
N ILE A 120 -6.67 5.99 5.35
CA ILE A 120 -7.88 5.17 5.20
C ILE A 120 -7.48 3.69 5.09
N PHE A 121 -6.47 3.36 4.28
CA PHE A 121 -5.99 1.97 4.15
C PHE A 121 -5.45 1.43 5.45
N ASN A 122 -4.72 2.23 6.21
CA ASN A 122 -4.22 1.79 7.51
C ASN A 122 -5.37 1.48 8.47
N ILE A 123 -6.38 2.35 8.56
CA ILE A 123 -7.59 2.11 9.35
C ILE A 123 -8.28 0.81 8.91
N LEU A 124 -8.48 0.62 7.61
CA LEU A 124 -9.14 -0.57 7.07
C LEU A 124 -8.33 -1.86 7.30
N LEU A 125 -7.00 -1.82 7.24
CA LEU A 125 -6.13 -2.95 7.55
C LEU A 125 -6.17 -3.32 9.04
N ILE A 126 -6.22 -2.32 9.92
CA ILE A 126 -6.39 -2.54 11.37
C ILE A 126 -7.75 -3.18 11.64
N ILE A 127 -8.83 -2.61 11.11
CA ILE A 127 -10.20 -3.15 11.26
C ILE A 127 -10.27 -4.58 10.71
N LEU A 128 -9.72 -4.83 9.53
CA LEU A 128 -9.71 -6.16 8.92
C LEU A 128 -8.98 -7.19 9.80
N THR A 129 -7.87 -6.78 10.41
CA THR A 129 -7.10 -7.64 11.33
C THR A 129 -7.89 -7.93 12.61
N LEU A 130 -8.52 -6.91 13.20
CA LEU A 130 -9.37 -7.04 14.38
C LEU A 130 -10.59 -7.92 14.10
N GLN A 131 -11.26 -7.74 12.96
CA GLN A 131 -12.40 -8.56 12.55
C GLN A 131 -12.02 -10.03 12.45
N ARG A 132 -10.88 -10.35 11.83
CA ARG A 132 -10.41 -11.74 11.74
C ARG A 132 -10.09 -12.33 13.10
N PHE A 133 -9.48 -11.55 13.98
CA PHE A 133 -9.20 -11.98 15.34
C PHE A 133 -10.51 -12.29 16.08
N LEU A 134 -11.49 -11.39 16.01
CA LEU A 134 -12.78 -11.56 16.69
C LEU A 134 -13.59 -12.73 16.11
N LEU A 135 -13.65 -12.88 14.78
CA LEU A 135 -14.29 -14.02 14.12
C LEU A 135 -13.68 -15.36 14.51
N TYR A 136 -12.41 -15.37 14.91
CA TYR A 136 -11.73 -16.59 15.31
C TYR A 136 -11.94 -16.93 16.80
N TYR A 137 -11.91 -15.94 17.69
CA TYR A 137 -11.85 -16.15 19.13
C TYR A 137 -13.16 -15.94 19.88
N VAL A 138 -14.11 -15.21 19.28
CA VAL A 138 -15.37 -14.86 19.92
C VAL A 138 -16.49 -15.63 19.22
N GLU A 139 -17.11 -16.56 19.95
CA GLU A 139 -18.32 -17.25 19.51
C GLU A 139 -19.44 -16.23 19.23
N ASP A 140 -20.26 -16.49 18.21
CA ASP A 140 -21.33 -15.60 17.71
C ASP A 140 -20.89 -14.20 17.20
N SER A 141 -19.59 -13.91 17.12
CA SER A 141 -19.08 -12.63 16.59
C SER A 141 -19.48 -12.36 15.13
N GLU A 142 -19.79 -13.40 14.35
CA GLU A 142 -20.31 -13.29 12.99
C GLU A 142 -21.60 -12.46 12.92
N LYS A 143 -22.49 -12.59 13.91
CA LYS A 143 -23.74 -11.81 13.99
C LYS A 143 -23.47 -10.32 14.25
N TYR A 144 -22.45 -10.02 15.05
CA TYR A 144 -22.08 -8.64 15.38
C TYR A 144 -21.24 -7.98 14.28
N MET A 145 -20.52 -8.77 13.48
CA MET A 145 -19.65 -8.27 12.40
C MET A 145 -20.33 -8.20 11.03
N SER A 146 -21.43 -8.93 10.82
CA SER A 146 -22.20 -8.97 9.58
C SER A 146 -23.13 -7.76 9.42
N PHE A 147 -22.57 -6.55 9.45
CA PHE A 147 -23.32 -5.34 9.16
C PHE A 147 -23.82 -5.30 7.71
N LYS A 148 -25.02 -4.73 7.51
CA LYS A 148 -25.55 -4.49 6.15
C LYS A 148 -24.55 -3.67 5.34
N ILE A 149 -24.37 -4.02 4.06
CA ILE A 149 -23.47 -3.34 3.11
C ILE A 149 -23.64 -1.82 3.08
N LEU A 150 -24.86 -1.32 3.35
CA LEU A 150 -25.15 0.10 3.44
C LEU A 150 -24.33 0.82 4.54
N HIS A 151 -24.20 0.22 5.73
CA HIS A 151 -23.44 0.82 6.83
C HIS A 151 -21.96 0.92 6.48
N TRP A 152 -21.42 -0.11 5.81
CA TRP A 152 -20.05 -0.08 5.29
C TRP A 152 -19.84 1.01 4.25
N ARG A 153 -20.79 1.18 3.32
CA ARG A 153 -20.73 2.27 2.33
C ARG A 153 -20.73 3.65 2.98
N LEU A 154 -21.58 3.86 3.99
CA LEU A 154 -21.61 5.11 4.76
C LEU A 154 -20.31 5.33 5.53
N PHE A 155 -19.78 4.28 6.16
CA PHE A 155 -18.52 4.31 6.88
C PHE A 155 -17.34 4.67 5.96
N PHE A 156 -17.23 4.01 4.80
CA PHE A 156 -16.23 4.37 3.79
C PHE A 156 -16.42 5.83 3.37
N GLY A 157 -17.63 6.22 2.96
CA GLY A 157 -17.92 7.60 2.54
C GLY A 157 -17.51 8.63 3.59
N ALA A 158 -17.78 8.39 4.87
CA ALA A 158 -17.36 9.26 5.96
C ALA A 158 -15.82 9.36 6.07
N LEU A 159 -15.09 8.24 6.02
CA LEU A 159 -13.62 8.25 6.04
C LEU A 159 -13.03 9.05 4.86
N TYR A 160 -13.58 8.86 3.66
CA TYR A 160 -13.17 9.58 2.46
C TYR A 160 -13.44 11.08 2.57
N MET A 161 -14.63 11.48 3.03
CA MET A 161 -14.99 12.89 3.21
C MET A 161 -14.10 13.57 4.25
N ILE A 162 -13.86 12.91 5.39
CA ILE A 162 -12.98 13.42 6.44
C ILE A 162 -11.56 13.58 5.89
N SER A 163 -10.97 12.52 5.35
CA SER A 163 -9.59 12.56 4.86
C SER A 163 -9.39 13.59 3.74
N THR A 164 -10.35 13.69 2.82
CA THR A 164 -10.27 14.67 1.70
C THR A 164 -10.40 16.09 2.21
N THR A 165 -11.31 16.36 3.15
CA THR A 165 -11.53 17.72 3.68
C THR A 165 -10.28 18.21 4.42
N PHE A 166 -9.69 17.37 5.27
CA PHE A 166 -8.45 17.71 5.97
C PHE A 166 -7.29 17.88 4.98
N ASN A 167 -7.05 16.94 4.07
CA ASN A 167 -5.92 17.03 3.14
C ASN A 167 -6.07 18.15 2.09
N CYS A 168 -7.16 18.17 1.33
CA CYS A 168 -7.36 19.18 0.29
C CYS A 168 -7.57 20.56 0.89
N GLY A 169 -8.33 20.67 1.99
CA GLY A 169 -8.59 21.95 2.65
C GLY A 169 -7.31 22.61 3.16
N ILE A 170 -6.44 21.86 3.86
CA ILE A 170 -5.17 22.38 4.38
C ILE A 170 -4.22 22.76 3.24
N ARG A 171 -4.10 21.93 2.20
CA ARG A 171 -3.16 22.17 1.09
C ARG A 171 -3.59 23.36 0.23
N VAL A 172 -4.89 23.52 -0.04
CA VAL A 172 -5.43 24.72 -0.71
C VAL A 172 -5.23 25.96 0.16
N ALA A 173 -5.47 25.88 1.47
CA ALA A 173 -5.25 27.01 2.38
C ALA A 173 -3.77 27.45 2.39
N LYS A 174 -2.82 26.50 2.46
CA LYS A 174 -1.38 26.78 2.36
C LYS A 174 -1.01 27.40 1.01
N TYR A 175 -1.54 26.86 -0.10
CA TYR A 175 -1.27 27.38 -1.44
C TYR A 175 -1.77 28.82 -1.60
N VAL A 176 -3.02 29.10 -1.21
CA VAL A 176 -3.60 30.46 -1.26
C VAL A 176 -2.75 31.43 -0.46
N LEU A 177 -2.33 31.07 0.76
CA LEU A 177 -1.50 31.93 1.60
C LEU A 177 -0.11 32.19 1.03
N VAL A 178 0.50 31.20 0.35
CA VAL A 178 1.78 31.38 -0.35
C VAL A 178 1.65 32.32 -1.54
N VAL A 179 0.60 32.17 -2.36
CA VAL A 179 0.34 33.05 -3.52
C VAL A 179 -0.04 34.47 -3.09
N SER A 180 -0.63 34.62 -1.90
CA SER A 180 -1.04 35.92 -1.34
C SER A 180 0.14 36.76 -0.83
N LYS A 181 1.31 36.16 -0.62
CA LYS A 181 2.50 36.87 -0.12
C LYS A 181 3.19 37.62 -1.27
N PRO A 182 3.55 38.90 -1.09
CA PRO A 182 4.37 39.61 -2.06
C PRO A 182 5.74 38.91 -2.20
N PHE A 183 6.14 38.65 -3.43
CA PHE A 183 7.39 37.95 -3.77
C PHE A 183 8.58 38.79 -3.27
N ASN A 184 9.13 38.44 -2.12
CA ASN A 184 10.36 39.06 -1.60
C ASN A 184 11.49 38.03 -1.73
N ASN A 185 12.65 38.47 -2.22
CA ASN A 185 13.79 37.65 -2.68
C ASN A 185 14.49 36.78 -1.60
N SER A 186 13.92 36.58 -0.42
CA SER A 186 14.44 35.64 0.57
C SER A 186 13.89 34.24 0.28
N PHE A 187 14.73 33.39 -0.33
CA PHE A 187 14.49 31.96 -0.57
C PHE A 187 14.55 31.17 0.74
N GLU A 188 13.73 31.53 1.71
CA GLU A 188 13.35 30.64 2.80
C GLU A 188 11.85 30.41 2.60
N ILE A 189 11.45 29.17 2.38
CA ILE A 189 10.05 28.80 2.18
C ILE A 189 9.51 28.32 3.54
N PRO A 190 9.10 29.20 4.47
CA PRO A 190 8.24 28.74 5.53
C PRO A 190 6.88 28.46 4.89
N MET A 191 6.44 27.20 4.96
CA MET A 191 5.04 26.85 4.77
C MET A 191 4.20 27.71 5.73
N THR A 192 3.65 28.82 5.22
CA THR A 192 2.61 29.65 5.85
C THR A 192 2.91 30.14 7.28
N ASP A 193 2.91 31.46 7.55
CA ASP A 193 3.12 31.98 8.93
C ASP A 193 1.89 31.80 9.85
N ASN A 194 0.90 31.02 9.43
CA ASN A 194 -0.33 30.78 10.16
C ASN A 194 -0.17 29.55 11.06
N GLU A 195 0.05 29.80 12.34
CA GLU A 195 0.23 28.78 13.37
C GLU A 195 -0.92 27.77 13.44
N ILE A 196 -2.16 28.21 13.21
CA ILE A 196 -3.35 27.34 13.27
C ILE A 196 -3.31 26.31 12.13
N ILE A 197 -3.03 26.76 10.90
CA ILE A 197 -2.99 25.87 9.73
C ILE A 197 -1.84 24.87 9.86
N ASN A 198 -0.69 25.31 10.35
CA ASN A 198 0.45 24.43 10.60
C ASN A 198 0.14 23.43 11.72
N SER A 199 -0.47 23.86 12.82
CA SER A 199 -0.88 22.96 13.92
C SER A 199 -1.85 21.87 13.45
N ILE A 200 -2.81 22.20 12.59
CA ILE A 200 -3.76 21.22 12.03
C ILE A 200 -3.04 20.24 11.08
N ASP A 201 -2.18 20.72 10.17
CA ASP A 201 -1.41 19.85 9.26
C ASP A 201 -0.49 18.91 10.05
N ASP A 202 0.16 19.42 11.09
CA ASP A 202 1.02 18.67 12.00
C ASP A 202 0.25 17.57 12.71
N THR A 203 -0.93 17.90 13.23
CA THR A 203 -1.80 16.93 13.90
C THR A 203 -2.23 15.83 12.94
N PHE A 204 -2.58 16.19 11.70
CA PHE A 204 -2.95 15.22 10.67
C PHE A 204 -1.79 14.29 10.29
N MET A 205 -0.60 14.85 10.04
CA MET A 205 0.60 14.07 9.74
C MET A 205 0.96 13.12 10.88
N ASN A 206 0.89 13.58 12.13
CA ASN A 206 1.15 12.77 13.32
C ASN A 206 0.14 11.62 13.43
N LEU A 207 -1.15 11.89 13.16
CA LEU A 207 -2.18 10.84 13.13
C LEU A 207 -1.88 9.80 12.03
N ALA A 208 -1.50 10.23 10.83
CA ALA A 208 -1.16 9.32 9.73
C ALA A 208 0.05 8.44 10.07
N ILE A 209 1.09 9.00 10.67
CA ILE A 209 2.27 8.26 11.14
C ILE A 209 1.89 7.29 12.27
N ALA A 210 1.06 7.73 13.22
CA ALA A 210 0.56 6.86 14.29
C ALA A 210 -0.25 5.67 13.73
N LEU A 211 -1.03 5.87 12.66
CA LEU A 211 -1.75 4.80 11.97
C LEU A 211 -0.80 3.78 11.31
N GLU A 212 0.34 4.21 10.76
CA GLU A 212 1.36 3.27 10.24
C GLU A 212 1.91 2.37 11.34
N VAL A 213 2.27 2.97 12.48
CA VAL A 213 2.75 2.22 13.66
C VAL A 213 1.66 1.27 14.15
N LEU A 214 0.42 1.73 14.23
CA LEU A 214 -0.70 0.92 14.69
C LEU A 214 -0.99 -0.27 13.76
N VAL A 215 -0.83 -0.11 12.44
CA VAL A 215 -0.90 -1.24 11.48
C VAL A 215 0.19 -2.26 11.77
N ILE A 216 1.44 -1.83 11.98
CA ILE A 216 2.56 -2.73 12.31
C ILE A 216 2.29 -3.47 13.62
N VAL A 217 1.84 -2.75 14.66
CA VAL A 217 1.49 -3.35 15.96
C VAL A 217 0.31 -4.31 15.81
N SER A 218 -0.69 -3.99 14.99
CA SER A 218 -1.83 -4.88 14.73
C SER A 218 -1.39 -6.21 14.10
N ALA A 219 -0.23 -6.26 13.44
CA ALA A 219 0.33 -7.51 12.92
C ALA A 219 0.62 -8.54 14.05
N ALA A 220 0.84 -8.09 15.29
CA ALA A 220 1.02 -8.97 16.44
C ALA A 220 -0.24 -9.82 16.73
N LEU A 221 -1.44 -9.34 16.39
CA LEU A 221 -2.69 -10.10 16.55
C LEU A 221 -2.74 -11.35 15.66
N TYR A 222 -1.89 -11.44 14.63
CA TYR A 222 -1.78 -12.64 13.82
C TYR A 222 -1.01 -13.77 14.51
N ILE A 223 -0.20 -13.49 15.53
CA ILE A 223 0.51 -14.51 16.32
C ILE A 223 -0.47 -15.44 17.03
N PRO A 224 -1.42 -14.94 17.86
CA PRO A 224 -2.41 -15.80 18.48
C PRO A 224 -3.29 -16.48 17.42
N MET A 225 -3.79 -15.74 16.41
CA MET A 225 -4.57 -16.33 15.31
C MET A 225 -3.86 -17.50 14.63
N PHE A 226 -2.54 -17.41 14.43
CA PHE A 226 -1.78 -18.50 13.82
C PHE A 226 -1.71 -19.73 14.74
N HIS A 227 -1.42 -19.54 16.02
CA HIS A 227 -1.36 -20.63 16.99
C HIS A 227 -2.69 -21.37 17.12
N SER A 228 -3.79 -20.64 17.17
CA SER A 228 -5.12 -21.23 17.30
C SER A 228 -5.53 -21.99 16.04
N ILE A 229 -5.24 -21.44 14.86
CA ILE A 229 -5.52 -22.09 13.58
C ILE A 229 -4.76 -23.41 13.44
N GLN A 230 -3.51 -23.49 13.91
CA GLN A 230 -2.74 -24.74 13.92
C GLN A 230 -3.41 -25.84 14.74
N LYS A 231 -4.09 -25.50 15.84
CA LYS A 231 -4.83 -26.48 16.66
C LYS A 231 -6.01 -27.09 15.92
N LEU A 232 -6.62 -26.37 14.97
CA LEU A 232 -7.76 -26.86 14.16
C LEU A 232 -7.34 -27.51 12.83
N ALA A 233 -6.04 -27.65 12.56
CA ALA A 233 -5.51 -28.15 11.30
C ALA A 233 -5.93 -29.60 10.96
N TYR A 234 -6.33 -30.38 11.96
CA TYR A 234 -6.77 -31.77 11.80
C TYR A 234 -8.16 -31.90 11.15
N LEU A 235 -8.97 -30.83 11.14
CA LEU A 235 -10.32 -30.87 10.56
C LEU A 235 -10.25 -30.92 9.02
N PRO A 236 -10.97 -31.84 8.34
CA PRO A 236 -10.91 -31.99 6.89
C PRO A 236 -11.26 -30.71 6.10
N SER A 237 -12.23 -29.93 6.58
CA SER A 237 -12.62 -28.63 6.00
C SER A 237 -11.49 -27.59 6.09
N VAL A 238 -10.73 -27.59 7.19
CA VAL A 238 -9.56 -26.70 7.40
C VAL A 238 -8.35 -27.19 6.60
N ALA A 239 -8.15 -28.51 6.52
CA ALA A 239 -7.10 -29.12 5.73
C ALA A 239 -7.26 -28.88 4.22
N GLN A 240 -8.51 -28.82 3.73
CA GLN A 240 -8.84 -28.61 2.31
C GLN A 240 -8.68 -27.15 1.87
N TYR A 241 -9.12 -26.18 2.69
CA TYR A 241 -9.08 -24.75 2.35
C TYR A 241 -7.87 -23.98 2.91
N GLN A 242 -7.16 -24.53 3.90
CA GLN A 242 -5.97 -23.95 4.55
C GLN A 242 -6.05 -22.43 4.82
N PRO A 243 -7.11 -21.92 5.47
CA PRO A 243 -7.25 -20.49 5.78
C PRO A 243 -6.06 -19.93 6.58
N GLN A 244 -5.32 -20.81 7.26
CA GLN A 244 -4.04 -20.55 7.94
C GLN A 244 -3.03 -19.81 7.05
N LYS A 245 -2.96 -20.17 5.77
CA LYS A 245 -2.03 -19.56 4.83
C LYS A 245 -2.40 -18.13 4.51
N TYR A 246 -3.69 -17.81 4.37
CA TYR A 246 -4.12 -16.43 4.12
C TYR A 246 -3.69 -15.50 5.25
N VAL A 247 -4.05 -15.88 6.48
CA VAL A 247 -3.84 -15.10 7.68
C VAL A 247 -2.33 -14.95 7.92
N LYS A 248 -1.55 -16.02 7.74
CA LYS A 248 -0.09 -15.97 7.84
C LYS A 248 0.58 -15.11 6.77
N TYR A 249 0.24 -15.29 5.49
CA TYR A 249 0.85 -14.49 4.42
C TYR A 249 0.47 -13.02 4.52
N GLN A 250 -0.74 -12.71 4.96
CA GLN A 250 -1.16 -11.33 5.18
C GLN A 250 -0.43 -10.69 6.35
N ALA A 251 -0.31 -11.40 7.48
CA ALA A 251 0.52 -10.96 8.60
C ALA A 251 1.97 -10.68 8.17
N LEU A 252 2.56 -11.64 7.46
CA LEU A 252 3.95 -11.59 7.03
C LEU A 252 4.18 -10.43 6.06
N LEU A 253 3.34 -10.31 5.03
CA LEU A 253 3.49 -9.25 4.03
C LEU A 253 3.22 -7.86 4.63
N ILE A 254 2.19 -7.70 5.48
CA ILE A 254 1.96 -6.44 6.20
C ILE A 254 3.18 -6.12 7.07
N SER A 255 3.58 -7.05 7.95
CA SER A 255 4.67 -6.84 8.90
C SER A 255 5.99 -6.52 8.21
N VAL A 256 6.41 -7.32 7.22
CA VAL A 256 7.69 -7.13 6.53
C VAL A 256 7.68 -5.86 5.68
N MET A 257 6.68 -5.67 4.82
CA MET A 257 6.68 -4.54 3.88
C MET A 257 6.49 -3.19 4.59
N LYS A 258 5.59 -3.12 5.57
CA LYS A 258 5.34 -1.88 6.33
C LYS A 258 6.49 -1.54 7.27
N SER A 259 7.03 -2.52 8.01
CA SER A 259 8.15 -2.26 8.94
C SER A 259 9.41 -1.83 8.18
N PHE A 260 9.70 -2.46 7.03
CA PHE A 260 10.83 -2.06 6.20
C PHE A 260 10.73 -0.62 5.72
N MET A 261 9.56 -0.23 5.19
CA MET A 261 9.36 1.14 4.69
C MET A 261 9.30 2.17 5.82
N PHE A 262 8.78 1.80 6.99
CA PHE A 262 8.83 2.64 8.18
C PHE A 262 10.27 2.91 8.63
N LEU A 263 11.12 1.87 8.67
CA LEU A 263 12.54 2.03 9.00
C LEU A 263 13.26 2.92 7.98
N LEU A 264 13.02 2.72 6.68
CA LEU A 264 13.60 3.58 5.64
C LEU A 264 13.18 5.04 5.78
N ALA A 265 11.89 5.30 6.05
CA ALA A 265 11.40 6.66 6.25
C ALA A 265 11.97 7.30 7.53
N PHE A 266 12.05 6.54 8.62
CA PHE A 266 12.54 7.02 9.91
C PHE A 266 14.04 7.37 9.87
N PHE A 267 14.88 6.44 9.40
CA PHE A 267 16.33 6.64 9.32
C PHE A 267 16.75 7.54 8.15
N GLY A 268 15.97 7.56 7.06
CA GLY A 268 16.36 8.28 5.85
C GLY A 268 15.83 9.69 5.70
N ALA A 269 14.79 10.10 6.44
CA ALA A 269 14.22 11.45 6.27
C ALA A 269 15.15 12.56 6.81
N GLY A 270 15.93 12.27 7.86
CA GLY A 270 16.87 13.21 8.47
C GLY A 270 17.95 13.72 7.52
N PRO A 271 18.73 12.85 6.87
CA PRO A 271 19.79 13.25 5.94
C PRO A 271 19.25 13.93 4.68
N VAL A 272 18.09 13.48 4.20
CA VAL A 272 17.47 14.02 2.98
C VAL A 272 16.92 15.42 3.21
N HIS A 273 16.51 15.77 4.42
CA HIS A 273 16.19 17.16 4.78
C HIS A 273 17.36 18.10 4.48
N ASN A 274 18.60 17.72 4.85
CA ASN A 274 19.78 18.55 4.62
C ASN A 274 20.06 18.77 3.12
N PHE A 275 19.61 17.85 2.26
CA PHE A 275 19.79 17.94 0.81
C PHE A 275 18.63 18.65 0.09
N LEU A 276 17.38 18.33 0.44
CA LEU A 276 16.18 18.87 -0.22
C LEU A 276 15.60 20.11 0.45
N LEU A 277 16.15 20.55 1.60
CA LEU A 277 15.64 21.67 2.41
C LEU A 277 14.16 21.51 2.80
N TRP A 278 13.68 20.27 2.88
CA TRP A 278 12.29 19.92 3.20
C TRP A 278 12.15 19.39 4.62
N PRO A 279 11.14 19.79 5.41
CA PRO A 279 10.99 19.31 6.79
C PRO A 279 11.01 17.77 6.86
N THR A 280 11.85 17.22 7.74
CA THR A 280 12.06 15.76 7.90
C THR A 280 10.74 15.00 8.05
N ARG A 281 9.83 15.54 8.84
CA ARG A 281 8.50 14.97 9.08
C ARG A 281 7.65 14.90 7.82
N GLU A 282 7.66 15.95 6.98
CA GLU A 282 6.89 15.98 5.74
C GLU A 282 7.43 14.95 4.75
N LEU A 283 8.75 14.83 4.64
CA LEU A 283 9.38 13.77 3.83
C LEU A 283 8.94 12.40 4.30
N ALA A 284 9.08 12.09 5.60
CA ALA A 284 8.66 10.80 6.16
C ALA A 284 7.18 10.51 5.88
N PHE A 285 6.31 11.51 6.08
CA PHE A 285 4.88 11.41 5.79
C PHE A 285 4.59 11.10 4.31
N VAL A 286 5.26 11.79 3.38
CA VAL A 286 5.11 11.55 1.94
C VAL A 286 5.59 10.14 1.58
N PHE A 287 6.78 9.73 2.00
CA PHE A 287 7.31 8.40 1.69
C PHE A 287 6.43 7.28 2.24
N LEU A 288 5.95 7.40 3.48
CA LEU A 288 5.02 6.44 4.07
C LEU A 288 3.69 6.41 3.30
N SER A 289 3.16 7.56 2.89
CA SER A 289 1.91 7.63 2.12
C SER A 289 2.04 6.95 0.75
N PHE A 290 3.14 7.20 0.04
CA PHE A 290 3.44 6.52 -1.23
C PHE A 290 3.58 5.01 -1.04
N SER A 291 4.36 4.60 -0.04
CA SER A 291 4.55 3.19 0.30
C SER A 291 3.20 2.50 0.53
N THR A 292 2.36 3.08 1.38
CA THR A 292 1.07 2.48 1.76
C THR A 292 0.10 2.37 0.59
N PHE A 293 0.07 3.38 -0.27
CA PHE A 293 -0.75 3.39 -1.46
C PHE A 293 -0.46 2.22 -2.40
N PHE A 294 0.81 1.88 -2.63
CA PHE A 294 1.21 0.76 -3.51
C PHE A 294 1.27 -0.59 -2.80
N THR A 295 1.68 -0.60 -1.53
CA THR A 295 1.83 -1.84 -0.76
C THR A 295 0.46 -2.46 -0.45
N THR A 296 -0.57 -1.66 -0.18
CA THR A 296 -1.89 -2.18 0.22
C THR A 296 -2.54 -3.05 -0.86
N PRO A 297 -2.69 -2.60 -2.13
CA PRO A 297 -3.19 -3.45 -3.22
C PRO A 297 -2.37 -4.72 -3.39
N LEU A 298 -1.03 -4.62 -3.35
CA LEU A 298 -0.16 -5.77 -3.49
C LEU A 298 -0.35 -6.78 -2.36
N ILE A 299 -0.43 -6.32 -1.11
CA ILE A 299 -0.75 -7.17 0.05
C ILE A 299 -2.07 -7.89 -0.20
N ILE A 300 -3.14 -7.19 -0.56
CA ILE A 300 -4.44 -7.80 -0.77
C ILE A 300 -4.41 -8.81 -1.94
N GLN A 301 -3.80 -8.47 -3.06
CA GLN A 301 -3.68 -9.32 -4.24
C GLN A 301 -2.87 -10.59 -3.94
N MET A 302 -1.66 -10.43 -3.39
CA MET A 302 -0.75 -11.53 -3.11
C MET A 302 -1.34 -12.46 -2.04
N THR A 303 -1.85 -11.90 -0.95
CA THR A 303 -2.46 -12.72 0.10
C THR A 303 -3.64 -13.51 -0.45
N TYR A 304 -4.45 -12.92 -1.31
CA TYR A 304 -5.59 -13.59 -1.92
C TYR A 304 -5.22 -14.68 -2.93
N ILE A 305 -4.16 -14.48 -3.72
CA ILE A 305 -3.68 -15.48 -4.68
C ILE A 305 -3.04 -16.66 -3.93
N PHE A 306 -2.20 -16.39 -2.94
CA PHE A 306 -1.39 -17.40 -2.25
C PHE A 306 -2.10 -18.08 -1.08
N CYS A 307 -3.26 -17.59 -0.63
CA CYS A 307 -3.95 -18.14 0.54
C CYS A 307 -4.55 -19.53 0.34
N ASN A 308 -4.94 -19.86 -0.89
CA ASN A 308 -5.74 -21.04 -1.15
C ASN A 308 -5.02 -21.90 -2.18
N LYS A 309 -4.84 -23.19 -1.88
CA LYS A 309 -4.20 -24.16 -2.79
C LYS A 309 -4.89 -24.21 -4.15
N ARG A 310 -6.22 -24.03 -4.19
CA ARG A 310 -7.00 -23.89 -5.44
C ARG A 310 -6.61 -22.62 -6.20
N ASN A 311 -6.49 -21.48 -5.52
CA ASN A 311 -6.09 -20.20 -6.12
C ASN A 311 -4.68 -20.30 -6.71
N VAL A 312 -3.72 -20.87 -5.96
CA VAL A 312 -2.35 -21.11 -6.45
C VAL A 312 -2.32 -22.04 -7.66
N LYS A 313 -3.11 -23.13 -7.65
CA LYS A 313 -3.22 -24.01 -8.84
C LYS A 313 -3.77 -23.29 -10.07
N ILE A 314 -4.74 -22.37 -9.88
CA ILE A 314 -5.28 -21.55 -10.96
C ILE A 314 -4.23 -20.55 -11.46
N MET A 315 -3.47 -19.90 -10.56
CA MET A 315 -2.36 -19.02 -10.95
C MET A 315 -1.32 -19.78 -11.79
N LEU A 316 -0.85 -20.94 -11.30
CA LEU A 316 0.14 -21.76 -11.98
C LEU A 316 -0.34 -22.25 -13.35
N SER A 317 -1.64 -22.52 -13.53
CA SER A 317 -2.17 -22.93 -14.83
C SER A 317 -2.20 -21.80 -15.86
N TYR A 318 -2.22 -20.53 -15.42
CA TYR A 318 -2.05 -19.37 -16.30
C TYR A 318 -0.58 -19.01 -16.51
N MET A 319 0.29 -19.29 -15.54
CA MET A 319 1.73 -19.05 -15.65
C MET A 319 2.51 -20.16 -16.36
N SER A 320 1.90 -21.34 -16.62
CA SER A 320 2.59 -22.41 -17.34
C SER A 320 2.95 -21.93 -18.75
N VAL A 321 4.22 -21.58 -18.91
CA VAL A 321 4.79 -21.00 -20.13
C VAL A 321 4.52 -21.90 -21.33
N GLU A 322 4.47 -23.22 -21.15
CA GLU A 322 4.08 -24.18 -22.19
C GLU A 322 2.72 -23.87 -22.82
N LYS A 323 1.68 -23.62 -22.01
CA LYS A 323 0.34 -23.28 -22.53
C LYS A 323 0.28 -21.90 -23.19
N LEU A 324 1.04 -20.93 -22.68
CA LEU A 324 1.11 -19.59 -23.27
C LEU A 324 1.89 -19.63 -24.60
N VAL A 325 3.01 -20.36 -24.65
CA VAL A 325 3.80 -20.60 -25.85
C VAL A 325 3.00 -21.39 -26.87
N ASP A 326 2.23 -22.40 -26.48
CA ASP A 326 1.37 -23.16 -27.37
C ASP A 326 0.21 -22.32 -27.92
N LYS A 327 -0.40 -21.46 -27.09
CA LYS A 327 -1.41 -20.49 -27.55
C LYS A 327 -0.83 -19.44 -28.49
N LEU A 328 0.36 -18.91 -28.19
CA LEU A 328 1.07 -17.95 -29.04
C LEU A 328 1.49 -18.60 -30.35
N LYS A 329 2.03 -19.83 -30.33
CA LYS A 329 2.33 -20.62 -31.53
C LYS A 329 1.08 -20.84 -32.38
N LEU A 330 -0.08 -21.12 -31.77
CA LEU A 330 -1.36 -21.23 -32.47
C LEU A 330 -1.81 -19.91 -33.10
N LEU A 331 -1.60 -18.76 -32.43
CA LEU A 331 -1.91 -17.43 -32.98
C LEU A 331 -0.95 -17.01 -34.11
N PHE A 332 0.32 -17.42 -34.04
CA PHE A 332 1.32 -17.20 -35.09
C PHE A 332 1.26 -18.23 -36.23
N ARG A 333 0.47 -19.31 -36.08
CA ARG A 333 0.16 -20.23 -37.16
C ARG A 333 -0.90 -19.59 -38.07
N ARG A 334 -0.46 -18.58 -38.83
CA ARG A 334 -1.22 -17.99 -39.93
C ARG A 334 -1.76 -19.13 -40.80
N ASN A 335 -3.07 -19.12 -41.05
CA ASN A 335 -3.75 -20.04 -41.96
C ASN A 335 -3.11 -19.95 -43.36
N ASN A 336 -2.11 -20.79 -43.62
CA ASN A 336 -1.57 -21.02 -44.96
C ASN A 336 -2.40 -22.07 -45.70
N ASN A 337 -3.74 -22.00 -45.57
CA ASN A 337 -4.63 -22.77 -46.41
C ASN A 337 -4.82 -21.96 -47.70
N VAL A 338 -3.85 -22.10 -48.60
CA VAL A 338 -4.03 -21.74 -50.01
C VAL A 338 -5.04 -22.75 -50.56
N HIS A 339 -6.27 -22.32 -50.79
CA HIS A 339 -7.23 -23.13 -51.54
C HIS A 339 -6.67 -23.33 -52.96
N PRO A 340 -6.61 -24.57 -53.48
CA PRO A 340 -6.26 -24.78 -54.86
C PRO A 340 -7.34 -24.13 -55.73
N VAL A 341 -6.92 -23.21 -56.60
CA VAL A 341 -7.76 -22.68 -57.67
C VAL A 341 -8.00 -23.84 -58.63
N VAL A 342 -9.25 -24.26 -58.74
CA VAL A 342 -9.73 -25.19 -59.78
C VAL A 342 -10.24 -24.35 -60.95
#